data_AF-A0A8S0S6I8-F1
#
_entry.id   AF-A0A8S0S6I8-F1
#
_cell.length_a   1.000
_cell.length_b   1.000
_cell.length_c   1.000
_cell.angle_alpha   90.00
_cell.angle_beta   90.00
_cell.angle_gamma   90.00
#
_symmetry.space_group_name_H-M   'P 1'
#
loop_
_entity.id
_entity.type
_entity.pdbx_description
1 polymer ?
#
loop_
_entity_poly.entity_id
_entity_poly.type
_entity_poly.pdbx_seq_one_letter_code
_entity_poly.pdbx_strand_id
1 'polypeptide(L)'
;MPAPVTDAEKLIWGVLEAERPTISQLHGKSLIEANTFFLEKHRDSLMHRAAVAEMLCVLEPNKKGEAITLIERSTNDLVSTIGEAVRKWRLKDCIAVHKLLETIINDHDAASRWKVQCAEYFPYSTYFEGSCSSAVANSTSHQIPKLPENGVGIDGSISDHNSKSLSSNGKVEKLETFKDLVIQ
;
A
#
# COMPACT_ATOMS: atom_id res chain seq x y z
N MET A 1 -37.14 -31.51 4.40
CA MET A 1 -37.82 -30.78 5.51
C MET A 1 -39.31 -30.94 5.33
N PRO A 2 -40.10 -31.10 6.41
CA PRO A 2 -41.55 -31.02 6.34
C PRO A 2 -41.98 -29.64 5.82
N ALA A 3 -43.16 -29.57 5.19
CA ALA A 3 -43.68 -28.31 4.65
C ALA A 3 -43.96 -27.31 5.80
N PRO A 4 -43.58 -26.03 5.66
CA PRO A 4 -43.83 -25.02 6.68
C PRO A 4 -45.33 -24.81 6.91
N VAL A 5 -45.78 -24.82 8.16
CA VAL A 5 -47.21 -24.85 8.53
C VAL A 5 -47.67 -23.47 9.00
N THR A 6 -46.84 -22.79 9.79
CA THR A 6 -47.09 -21.44 10.30
C THR A 6 -46.60 -20.37 9.34
N ASP A 7 -47.15 -19.16 9.44
CA ASP A 7 -46.73 -18.06 8.57
C ASP A 7 -45.28 -17.62 8.84
N ALA A 8 -44.80 -17.77 10.08
CA ALA A 8 -43.39 -17.58 10.42
C ALA A 8 -42.49 -18.61 9.72
N GLU A 9 -42.88 -19.89 9.69
CA GLU A 9 -42.13 -20.92 8.99
C GLU A 9 -42.14 -20.71 7.47
N LYS A 10 -43.26 -20.25 6.90
CA LYS A 10 -43.35 -19.92 5.46
C LYS A 10 -42.43 -18.75 5.11
N LEU A 11 -42.34 -17.74 5.98
CA LEU A 11 -41.42 -16.61 5.83
C LEU A 11 -39.97 -17.09 5.87
N ILE A 12 -39.60 -17.88 6.88
CA ILE A 12 -38.25 -18.45 7.01
C ILE A 12 -37.90 -19.30 5.79
N TRP A 13 -38.82 -20.16 5.35
CA TRP A 13 -38.64 -21.00 4.17
C TRP A 13 -38.45 -20.16 2.90
N GLY A 14 -39.25 -19.12 2.71
CA GLY A 14 -39.12 -18.20 1.58
C GLY A 14 -37.75 -17.51 1.54
N VAL A 15 -37.25 -17.04 2.69
CA VAL A 15 -35.91 -16.45 2.79
C VAL A 15 -34.83 -17.49 2.47
N LEU A 16 -34.93 -18.70 3.03
CA LEU A 16 -33.97 -19.76 2.78
C LEU A 16 -33.92 -20.18 1.30
N GLU A 17 -35.08 -20.28 0.63
CA GLU A 17 -35.12 -20.60 -0.81
C GLU A 17 -34.57 -19.45 -1.67
N ALA A 18 -34.87 -18.20 -1.32
CA ALA A 18 -34.33 -17.04 -2.02
C ALA A 18 -32.80 -16.95 -1.91
N GLU A 19 -32.24 -17.26 -0.74
CA GLU A 19 -30.80 -17.20 -0.48
C GLU A 19 -30.05 -18.51 -0.80
N ARG A 20 -30.78 -19.61 -1.06
CA ARG A 20 -30.20 -20.93 -1.35
C ARG A 20 -29.12 -20.91 -2.43
N PRO A 21 -29.27 -20.18 -3.56
CA PRO A 21 -28.22 -20.11 -4.58
C PRO A 21 -26.93 -19.51 -4.04
N THR A 22 -27.01 -18.43 -3.25
CA THR A 22 -25.86 -17.78 -2.62
C THR A 22 -25.17 -18.71 -1.62
N ILE A 23 -25.95 -19.36 -0.75
CA ILE A 23 -25.43 -20.29 0.26
C ILE A 23 -24.79 -21.52 -0.39
N SER A 24 -25.34 -21.99 -1.52
CA SER A 24 -24.81 -23.16 -2.22
C SER A 24 -23.37 -23.00 -2.71
N GLN A 25 -22.93 -21.76 -2.97
CA GLN A 25 -21.55 -21.45 -3.37
C GLN A 25 -20.53 -21.77 -2.28
N LEU A 26 -20.97 -21.85 -1.01
CA LEU A 26 -20.10 -22.23 0.09
C LEU A 26 -19.81 -23.75 0.11
N HIS A 27 -20.50 -24.54 -0.71
CA HIS A 27 -20.34 -26.00 -0.80
C HIS A 27 -20.37 -26.70 0.57
N GLY A 28 -21.28 -26.26 1.45
CA GLY A 28 -21.45 -26.81 2.80
C GLY A 28 -20.45 -26.31 3.85
N LYS A 29 -19.55 -25.38 3.50
CA LYS A 29 -18.62 -24.73 4.44
C LYS A 29 -19.30 -23.56 5.16
N SER A 30 -18.87 -23.29 6.38
CA SER A 30 -19.12 -22.02 7.04
C SER A 30 -18.39 -20.87 6.34
N LEU A 31 -18.81 -19.62 6.58
CA LEU A 31 -18.11 -18.44 6.04
C LEU A 31 -16.66 -18.35 6.51
N ILE A 32 -16.38 -18.78 7.75
CA ILE A 32 -15.01 -18.81 8.31
C ILE A 32 -14.14 -19.83 7.56
N GLU A 33 -14.66 -21.03 7.33
CA GLU A 33 -13.95 -22.07 6.55
C GLU A 33 -13.77 -21.65 5.09
N ALA A 34 -14.77 -21.02 4.48
CA ALA A 34 -14.68 -20.49 3.13
C ALA A 34 -13.61 -19.39 3.01
N ASN A 35 -13.56 -18.47 3.98
CA ASN A 35 -12.56 -17.40 4.04
C ASN A 35 -11.14 -17.96 4.23
N THR A 36 -10.99 -18.97 5.10
CA THR A 36 -9.71 -19.65 5.32
C THR A 36 -9.25 -20.37 4.05
N PHE A 37 -10.13 -21.12 3.40
CA PHE A 37 -9.84 -21.82 2.16
C PHE A 37 -9.50 -20.86 1.00
N PHE A 38 -10.17 -19.70 0.95
CA PHE A 38 -9.84 -18.65 -0.02
C PHE A 38 -8.44 -18.11 0.22
N LEU A 39 -8.06 -17.84 1.48
CA LEU A 39 -6.70 -17.42 1.81
C LEU A 39 -5.66 -18.45 1.35
N GLU A 40 -5.89 -19.75 1.60
CA GLU A 40 -4.96 -20.82 1.21
C GLU A 40 -4.63 -20.83 -0.28
N LYS A 41 -5.63 -20.56 -1.13
CA LYS A 41 -5.45 -20.49 -2.59
C LYS A 41 -4.76 -19.22 -3.07
N HIS A 42 -4.73 -18.18 -2.24
CA HIS A 42 -4.37 -16.83 -2.67
C HIS A 42 -3.37 -16.13 -1.73
N ARG A 43 -2.56 -16.90 -1.00
CA ARG A 43 -1.63 -16.42 0.04
C ARG A 43 -0.64 -15.36 -0.44
N ASP A 44 -0.30 -15.35 -1.73
CA ASP A 44 0.71 -14.45 -2.26
C ASP A 44 0.14 -13.12 -2.77
N SER A 45 -1.19 -12.94 -2.76
CA SER A 45 -1.84 -11.72 -3.26
C SER A 45 -2.21 -10.80 -2.11
N LEU A 46 -1.64 -9.59 -2.10
CA LEU A 46 -1.95 -8.57 -1.11
C LEU A 46 -3.46 -8.29 -1.01
N MET A 47 -4.13 -8.12 -2.15
CA MET A 47 -5.56 -7.78 -2.16
C MET A 47 -6.43 -8.93 -1.68
N HIS A 48 -6.05 -10.18 -1.94
CA HIS A 48 -6.79 -11.32 -1.41
C HIS A 48 -6.62 -11.43 0.11
N ARG A 49 -5.42 -11.18 0.63
CA ARG A 49 -5.18 -11.12 2.09
C ARG A 49 -5.96 -9.98 2.75
N ALA A 50 -6.03 -8.82 2.11
CA ALA A 50 -6.81 -7.68 2.58
C ALA A 50 -8.31 -8.02 2.65
N ALA A 51 -8.86 -8.67 1.61
CA ALA A 51 -10.25 -9.13 1.61
C ALA A 51 -10.53 -10.17 2.70
N VAL A 52 -9.58 -11.10 2.93
CA VAL A 52 -9.69 -12.10 4.00
C VAL A 52 -9.66 -11.44 5.37
N ALA A 53 -8.78 -10.46 5.57
CA ALA A 53 -8.65 -9.71 6.81
C ALA A 53 -9.92 -8.90 7.11
N GLU A 54 -10.46 -8.22 6.10
CA GLU A 54 -11.74 -7.52 6.20
C GLU A 54 -12.87 -8.47 6.61
N MET A 55 -13.01 -9.61 5.92
CA MET A 55 -14.01 -10.62 6.24
C MET A 55 -13.80 -11.21 7.65
N LEU A 56 -12.55 -11.42 8.07
CA LEU A 56 -12.24 -11.90 9.42
C LEU A 56 -12.69 -10.90 10.49
N CYS A 57 -12.52 -9.60 10.26
CA CYS A 57 -13.02 -8.57 11.17
C CYS A 57 -14.55 -8.52 11.25
N VAL A 58 -15.25 -8.84 10.16
CA VAL A 58 -16.73 -8.91 10.14
C VAL A 58 -17.24 -10.17 10.85
N LEU A 59 -16.64 -11.32 10.58
CA LEU A 59 -17.09 -12.61 11.12
C LEU A 59 -16.66 -12.83 12.57
N GLU A 60 -15.44 -12.41 12.92
CA GLU A 60 -14.82 -12.62 14.23
C GLU A 60 -14.12 -11.35 14.74
N PRO A 61 -14.87 -10.32 15.22
CA PRO A 61 -14.30 -9.03 15.62
C PRO A 61 -13.22 -9.10 16.70
N ASN A 62 -13.28 -10.13 17.56
CA ASN A 62 -12.28 -10.43 18.58
C ASN A 62 -10.92 -10.87 18.02
N LYS A 63 -10.86 -11.24 16.73
CA LYS A 63 -9.63 -11.66 16.03
C LYS A 63 -9.04 -10.58 15.14
N LYS A 64 -9.36 -9.30 15.38
CA LYS A 64 -8.79 -8.16 14.66
C LYS A 64 -7.24 -8.19 14.60
N GLY A 65 -6.58 -8.63 15.68
CA GLY A 65 -5.12 -8.79 15.69
C GLY A 65 -4.60 -9.80 14.66
N GLU A 66 -5.34 -10.89 14.42
CA GLU A 66 -5.01 -11.87 13.38
C GLU A 66 -5.18 -11.28 11.98
N ALA A 67 -6.22 -10.47 11.76
CA ALA A 67 -6.46 -9.76 10.51
C ALA A 67 -5.32 -8.77 10.17
N ILE A 68 -4.86 -8.00 11.16
CA ILE A 68 -3.71 -7.09 11.01
C ILE A 68 -2.45 -7.89 10.69
N THR A 69 -2.18 -8.94 11.47
CA THR A 69 -1.00 -9.79 11.26
C THR A 69 -1.01 -10.43 9.87
N LEU A 70 -2.20 -10.79 9.36
CA LEU A 70 -2.36 -11.32 8.02
C LEU A 70 -1.96 -10.29 6.95
N ILE A 71 -2.24 -9.01 7.14
CA ILE A 71 -1.82 -7.96 6.22
C ILE A 71 -0.31 -7.70 6.34
N GLU A 72 0.20 -7.51 7.56
CA GLU A 72 1.60 -7.16 7.81
C GLU A 72 2.60 -8.25 7.39
N ARG A 73 2.22 -9.54 7.49
CA ARG A 73 3.05 -10.66 6.99
C ARG A 73 3.12 -10.74 5.46
N SER A 74 2.59 -9.77 4.73
CA SER A 74 2.68 -9.75 3.27
C SER A 74 4.06 -9.26 2.86
N THR A 75 4.70 -9.95 1.93
CA THR A 75 5.97 -9.52 1.34
C THR A 75 5.74 -8.96 -0.07
N ASN A 76 6.53 -7.96 -0.42
CA ASN A 76 6.53 -7.36 -1.76
C ASN A 76 7.75 -7.84 -2.55
N ASP A 77 7.79 -9.15 -2.81
CA ASP A 77 8.92 -9.81 -3.44
C ASP A 77 9.17 -9.28 -4.85
N LEU A 78 10.46 -9.23 -5.23
CA LEU A 78 10.90 -8.87 -6.58
C LEU A 78 10.62 -10.02 -7.53
N VAL A 79 9.78 -9.78 -8.53
CA VAL A 79 9.58 -10.74 -9.62
C VAL A 79 10.45 -10.31 -10.79
N SER A 80 11.49 -11.10 -11.08
CA SER A 80 12.31 -10.89 -12.27
C SER A 80 11.54 -11.31 -13.51
N THR A 81 11.06 -10.35 -14.30
CA THR A 81 10.52 -10.62 -15.63
C THR A 81 11.39 -9.89 -16.63
N ILE A 82 12.28 -10.62 -17.31
CA ILE A 82 13.04 -10.15 -18.47
C ILE A 82 13.76 -8.82 -18.20
N GLY A 83 14.80 -8.86 -17.37
CA GLY A 83 15.75 -7.76 -17.21
C GLY A 83 15.34 -6.62 -16.27
N GLU A 84 14.06 -6.49 -15.91
CA GLU A 84 13.58 -5.49 -14.95
C GLU A 84 12.92 -6.17 -13.75
N ALA A 85 13.41 -5.86 -12.56
CA ALA A 85 12.89 -6.42 -11.32
C ALA A 85 11.69 -5.59 -10.86
N VAL A 86 10.48 -6.08 -11.14
CA VAL A 86 9.24 -5.38 -10.81
C VAL A 86 8.69 -5.93 -9.50
N ARG A 87 8.40 -5.02 -8.56
CA ARG A 87 7.71 -5.36 -7.30
C ARG A 87 6.28 -5.80 -7.59
N LYS A 88 5.78 -6.80 -6.86
CA LYS A 88 4.43 -7.36 -7.05
C LYS A 88 3.30 -6.40 -6.67
N TRP A 89 3.51 -5.56 -5.65
CA TRP A 89 2.47 -4.65 -5.18
C TRP A 89 2.38 -3.40 -6.03
N ARG A 90 1.15 -2.98 -6.31
CA ARG A 90 0.86 -1.71 -6.98
C ARG A 90 0.56 -0.65 -5.93
N LEU A 91 0.96 0.59 -6.20
CA LEU A 91 0.72 1.73 -5.31
C LEU A 91 -0.76 1.83 -4.88
N LYS A 92 -1.70 1.70 -5.83
CA LYS A 92 -3.14 1.76 -5.56
C LYS A 92 -3.63 0.66 -4.61
N ASP A 93 -3.04 -0.53 -4.68
CA ASP A 93 -3.40 -1.67 -3.84
C ASP A 93 -2.91 -1.41 -2.40
N CYS A 94 -1.69 -0.90 -2.24
CA CYS A 94 -1.16 -0.48 -0.94
C CYS A 94 -1.97 0.65 -0.30
N ILE A 95 -2.45 1.62 -1.09
CA ILE A 95 -3.33 2.69 -0.61
C ILE A 95 -4.66 2.13 -0.12
N ALA A 96 -5.25 1.18 -0.86
CA ALA A 96 -6.48 0.52 -0.45
C ALA A 96 -6.30 -0.21 0.90
N VAL A 97 -5.18 -0.90 1.09
CA VAL A 97 -4.85 -1.55 2.36
C VAL A 97 -4.65 -0.56 3.49
N HIS A 98 -3.96 0.56 3.25
CA HIS A 98 -3.83 1.63 4.26
C HIS A 98 -5.20 2.13 4.72
N LYS A 99 -6.12 2.41 3.78
CA LYS A 99 -7.48 2.83 4.09
C LYS A 99 -8.27 1.75 4.82
N LEU A 100 -8.09 0.48 4.47
CA LEU A 100 -8.71 -0.64 5.18
C LEU A 100 -8.27 -0.67 6.65
N LEU A 101 -6.96 -0.53 6.91
CA LEU A 101 -6.40 -0.48 8.26
C LEU A 101 -6.93 0.71 9.06
N GLU A 102 -6.99 1.88 8.43
CA GLU A 102 -7.40 3.14 9.06
C GLU A 102 -8.90 3.21 9.35
N THR A 103 -9.76 2.67 8.47
CA THR A 103 -11.21 2.91 8.53
C THR A 103 -12.02 1.69 8.96
N ILE A 104 -11.82 0.55 8.29
CA ILE A 104 -12.63 -0.66 8.52
C ILE A 104 -12.10 -1.43 9.72
N ILE A 105 -10.80 -1.71 9.70
CA ILE A 105 -10.12 -2.33 10.83
C ILE A 105 -10.02 -1.32 11.99
N ASN A 106 -9.92 -0.03 11.68
CA ASN A 106 -9.83 1.06 12.65
C ASN A 106 -8.66 0.88 13.62
N ASP A 107 -7.46 0.66 13.07
CA ASP A 107 -6.20 0.52 13.80
C ASP A 107 -5.17 1.49 13.23
N HIS A 108 -5.08 2.68 13.82
CA HIS A 108 -4.20 3.75 13.34
C HIS A 108 -2.71 3.42 13.49
N ASP A 109 -2.35 2.60 14.48
CA ASP A 109 -0.96 2.19 14.71
C ASP A 109 -0.50 1.20 13.63
N ALA A 110 -1.33 0.21 13.30
CA ALA A 110 -1.12 -0.67 12.16
C ALA A 110 -1.11 0.09 10.83
N ALA A 111 -2.03 1.05 10.65
CA ALA A 111 -2.04 1.90 9.45
C ALA A 111 -0.74 2.71 9.31
N SER A 112 -0.24 3.28 10.41
CA SER A 112 1.03 4.02 10.44
C SER A 112 2.22 3.13 10.06
N ARG A 113 2.34 1.94 10.67
CA ARG A 113 3.39 0.97 10.30
C ARG A 113 3.32 0.56 8.83
N TRP A 114 2.12 0.30 8.33
CA TRP A 114 1.89 -0.01 6.93
C TRP A 114 2.30 1.14 6.00
N LYS A 115 2.01 2.39 6.38
CA LYS A 115 2.40 3.60 5.64
C LYS A 115 3.92 3.70 5.53
N VAL A 116 4.64 3.50 6.65
CA VAL A 116 6.11 3.52 6.71
C VAL A 116 6.71 2.43 5.81
N GLN A 117 6.22 1.20 5.91
CA GLN A 117 6.69 0.10 5.05
C GLN A 117 6.46 0.40 3.55
N CYS A 118 5.31 0.97 3.20
CA CYS A 118 5.03 1.32 1.80
C CYS A 118 5.91 2.46 1.28
N ALA A 119 6.35 3.39 2.14
CA ALA A 119 7.26 4.46 1.75
C ALA A 119 8.60 3.93 1.21
N GLU A 120 9.10 2.81 1.76
CA GLU A 120 10.31 2.13 1.27
C GLU A 120 10.14 1.53 -0.12
N TYR A 121 8.91 1.10 -0.45
CA TYR A 121 8.60 0.47 -1.73
C TYR A 121 8.23 1.46 -2.82
N PHE A 122 7.73 2.64 -2.43
CA PHE A 122 7.28 3.70 -3.33
C PHE A 122 7.92 5.04 -2.97
N PRO A 123 9.23 5.23 -3.25
CA PRO A 123 9.99 6.41 -2.81
C PRO A 123 9.45 7.74 -3.35
N TYR A 124 8.75 7.73 -4.48
CA TYR A 124 8.17 8.94 -5.08
C TYR A 124 6.70 9.20 -4.66
N SER A 125 6.09 8.30 -3.89
CA SER A 125 4.69 8.42 -3.49
C SER A 125 4.49 9.60 -2.53
N THR A 126 3.65 10.56 -2.94
CA THR A 126 3.20 11.65 -2.05
C THR A 126 2.26 11.16 -0.97
N TYR A 127 1.50 10.08 -1.23
CA TYR A 127 0.57 9.50 -0.26
C TYR A 127 1.31 8.85 0.91
N PHE A 128 2.37 8.09 0.62
CA PHE A 128 3.18 7.41 1.62
C PHE A 128 4.33 8.26 2.14
N GLU A 129 4.49 9.50 1.64
CA GLU A 129 5.60 10.39 1.99
C GLU A 129 6.97 9.71 1.76
N GLY A 130 7.12 9.08 0.59
CA GLY A 130 8.37 8.42 0.21
C GLY A 130 9.54 9.40 0.16
N SER A 131 10.76 8.91 0.37
CA SER A 131 11.98 9.72 0.53
C SER A 131 12.34 10.63 -0.66
N CYS A 132 11.84 10.31 -1.86
CA CYS A 132 12.03 11.10 -3.08
C CYS A 132 10.76 11.87 -3.48
N SER A 133 9.74 11.90 -2.63
CA SER A 133 8.48 12.58 -2.92
C SER A 133 8.57 14.08 -2.66
N SER A 134 7.88 14.88 -3.47
CA SER A 134 7.73 16.33 -3.25
C SER A 134 6.95 16.68 -1.97
N ALA A 135 6.22 15.72 -1.40
CA ALA A 135 5.56 15.89 -0.11
C ALA A 135 6.54 15.97 1.07
N VAL A 136 7.75 15.42 0.92
CA VAL A 136 8.83 15.55 1.89
C VAL A 136 9.51 16.89 1.66
N ALA A 137 8.97 17.95 2.25
CA ALA A 137 9.58 19.27 2.19
C ALA A 137 10.99 19.21 2.84
N ASN A 138 12.02 19.26 2.00
CA ASN A 138 13.38 19.70 2.35
C ASN A 138 14.18 18.85 3.37
N SER A 139 14.07 17.52 3.39
CA SER A 139 15.09 16.70 4.05
C SER A 139 16.24 16.39 3.08
N THR A 140 17.17 17.33 2.94
CA THR A 140 18.54 17.10 2.40
C THR A 140 18.62 16.30 1.10
N SER A 141 17.97 16.76 0.03
CA SER A 141 18.39 16.34 -1.32
C SER A 141 19.73 17.01 -1.64
N HIS A 142 20.68 16.20 -2.11
CA HIS A 142 22.07 16.50 -2.50
C HIS A 142 23.17 16.29 -1.44
N GLN A 143 23.30 15.07 -0.95
CA GLN A 143 24.65 14.47 -0.93
C GLN A 143 24.67 13.33 -1.94
N ILE A 144 24.74 13.70 -3.22
CA ILE A 144 25.35 12.82 -4.22
C ILE A 144 26.83 12.76 -3.83
N PRO A 145 27.40 11.60 -3.47
CA PRO A 145 28.85 11.50 -3.33
C PRO A 145 29.43 11.77 -4.70
N LYS A 146 30.01 12.96 -4.90
CA LYS A 146 30.86 13.20 -6.06
C LYS A 146 32.04 12.25 -5.93
N LEU A 147 32.05 11.20 -6.74
CA LEU A 147 33.24 10.40 -7.00
C LEU A 147 34.33 11.35 -7.51
N PRO A 148 35.52 11.44 -6.88
CA PRO A 148 36.59 12.25 -7.41
C PRO A 148 37.19 11.55 -8.63
N GLU A 149 36.89 12.08 -9.80
CA GLU A 149 37.59 11.71 -11.03
C GLU A 149 38.98 12.37 -11.00
N ASN A 150 39.97 11.56 -10.65
CA ASN A 150 41.42 11.74 -10.84
C ASN A 150 42.18 12.83 -10.06
N GLY A 151 43.15 12.37 -9.23
CA GLY A 151 44.52 12.91 -9.28
C GLY A 151 45.10 13.60 -8.03
N VAL A 152 45.77 12.82 -7.17
CA VAL A 152 47.00 13.15 -6.41
C VAL A 152 46.95 14.23 -5.30
N GLY A 153 47.13 13.80 -4.04
CA GLY A 153 48.22 14.30 -3.18
C GLY A 153 47.93 15.21 -1.98
N ILE A 154 48.00 14.59 -0.79
CA ILE A 154 48.60 15.07 0.50
C ILE A 154 47.82 16.05 1.41
N ASP A 155 47.57 15.51 2.63
CA ASP A 155 47.45 16.07 3.99
C ASP A 155 47.22 17.57 4.27
N GLY A 156 46.34 17.84 5.24
CA GLY A 156 46.38 19.09 6.01
C GLY A 156 45.09 19.42 6.76
N SER A 157 45.05 19.09 8.05
CA SER A 157 43.96 19.36 9.00
C SER A 157 43.85 20.84 9.41
N ILE A 158 42.70 21.18 10.02
CA ILE A 158 42.45 22.19 11.07
C ILE A 158 41.62 23.46 10.69
N SER A 159 40.37 23.42 11.20
CA SER A 159 39.55 24.42 11.93
C SER A 159 39.13 25.79 11.35
N ASP A 160 37.80 25.98 11.44
CA ASP A 160 37.09 27.06 12.16
C ASP A 160 36.86 28.48 11.60
N HIS A 161 35.56 28.82 11.75
CA HIS A 161 34.92 30.11 12.02
C HIS A 161 34.64 31.16 10.91
N ASN A 162 33.33 31.44 10.83
CA ASN A 162 32.67 32.75 10.72
C ASN A 162 32.37 33.37 9.34
N SER A 163 31.04 33.50 9.15
CA SER A 163 30.30 34.67 8.64
C SER A 163 30.73 35.30 7.31
N LYS A 164 29.90 35.10 6.28
CA LYS A 164 29.58 36.20 5.37
C LYS A 164 28.20 36.03 4.73
N SER A 165 27.33 36.99 5.03
CA SER A 165 26.11 37.29 4.29
C SER A 165 26.45 37.98 2.96
N LEU A 166 25.48 37.96 2.03
CA LEU A 166 25.40 38.61 0.71
C LEU A 166 26.11 37.81 -0.41
N SER A 167 25.53 37.54 -1.57
CA SER A 167 24.69 38.43 -2.39
C SER A 167 23.97 37.68 -3.54
N SER A 168 22.77 38.18 -3.86
CA SER A 168 22.19 38.37 -5.20
C SER A 168 21.87 37.18 -6.12
N ASN A 169 20.58 36.82 -6.09
CA ASN A 169 19.65 36.86 -7.24
C ASN A 169 20.18 36.39 -8.62
N GLY A 170 19.87 35.15 -8.96
CA GLY A 170 20.07 34.56 -10.29
C GLY A 170 18.74 34.27 -10.99
N LYS A 171 18.12 35.33 -11.52
CA LYS A 171 17.31 35.40 -12.75
C LYS A 171 16.43 34.18 -13.13
N VAL A 172 15.12 34.35 -12.93
CA VAL A 172 14.08 33.59 -13.65
C VAL A 172 14.15 33.99 -15.13
N GLU A 173 14.65 33.11 -15.98
CA GLU A 173 14.48 33.30 -17.43
C GLU A 173 13.06 32.95 -17.84
N LYS A 174 12.50 33.91 -18.56
CA LYS A 174 11.09 34.11 -18.82
C LYS A 174 10.67 33.17 -19.94
N LEU A 175 9.63 32.42 -19.61
CA LEU A 175 8.77 31.61 -20.46
C LEU A 175 8.27 32.43 -21.68
N GLU A 176 8.84 32.22 -22.86
CA GLU A 176 8.27 32.59 -24.17
C GLU A 176 8.96 31.79 -25.29
N THR A 177 8.54 30.55 -25.51
CA THR A 177 8.74 29.84 -26.80
C THR A 177 7.64 28.80 -26.97
N PHE A 178 6.39 29.25 -26.98
CA PHE A 178 5.33 28.52 -27.69
C PHE A 178 5.29 29.02 -29.13
N LYS A 179 5.40 28.07 -30.07
CA LYS A 179 4.83 28.04 -31.44
C LYS A 179 5.87 27.40 -32.36
N ASP A 180 5.79 26.09 -32.46
CA ASP A 180 5.91 25.34 -33.73
C ASP A 180 5.75 23.84 -33.43
N LEU A 181 4.49 23.46 -33.18
CA LEU A 181 4.04 22.08 -33.30
C LEU A 181 3.13 22.04 -34.52
N VAL A 182 3.75 21.93 -35.69
CA VAL A 182 3.06 21.44 -36.89
C VAL A 182 3.07 19.93 -36.79
N ILE A 183 1.89 19.35 -36.59
CA ILE A 183 1.66 17.91 -36.73
C ILE A 183 1.65 17.63 -38.23
N GLN A 184 2.53 16.75 -38.69
CA GLN A 184 2.50 16.19 -40.04
C GLN A 184 2.10 14.72 -39.96
#